data_AF-A0A2N3VBA8-F1
#
_entry.id   AF-A0A2N3VBA8-F1
#
_cell.length_a   1.000
_cell.length_b   1.000
_cell.length_c   1.000
_cell.angle_alpha   90.00
_cell.angle_beta   90.00
_cell.angle_gamma   90.00
#
_symmetry.space_group_name_H-M   'P 1'
#
loop_
_entity.id
_entity.type
_entity.pdbx_description
1 polymer ?
#
loop_
_entity_poly.entity_id
_entity_poly.type
_entity_poly.pdbx_seq_one_letter_code
_entity_poly.pdbx_strand_id
1 'polypeptide(L)'
;MQKTLSIIAPTGSGVFYFPGFVKIDAMRGTGQWGHVSEYDVVIDDQALDEVSVVSIGSTDNRPGDQYPGNISLGRAILFGYPMYVHYTVEPAPSWNVEKTMVITGQSWEILAYVKGFVAIDGIQRRGDWDRLDVVVRYRPNDPELHKITVSTTAPDRDLPANAIDLGVIWQNDMARYARYTDEIVTPTP
;
A
#
# COMPACT_ATOMS: atom_id res chain seq x y z
N MET A 1 -6.63 -5.10 16.48
CA MET A 1 -7.18 -3.72 16.35
C MET A 1 -7.09 -3.32 14.88
N GLN A 2 -8.16 -2.74 14.34
CA GLN A 2 -8.18 -2.41 12.91
C GLN A 2 -7.48 -1.09 12.60
N LYS A 3 -6.67 -1.06 11.54
CA LYS A 3 -5.98 0.11 10.99
C LYS A 3 -6.28 0.25 9.49
N THR A 4 -6.25 1.49 9.00
CA THR A 4 -6.44 1.78 7.58
C THR A 4 -5.12 2.20 6.94
N LEU A 5 -4.78 1.55 5.83
CA LEU A 5 -3.64 1.86 4.97
C LEU A 5 -4.17 2.32 3.61
N SER A 6 -3.63 3.41 3.07
CA SER A 6 -3.97 3.86 1.72
C SER A 6 -2.91 3.36 0.74
N ILE A 7 -3.32 2.58 -0.26
CA ILE A 7 -2.44 2.13 -1.35
C ILE A 7 -2.84 2.81 -2.66
N ILE A 8 -1.88 3.00 -3.55
CA ILE A 8 -2.16 3.39 -4.93
C ILE A 8 -1.93 2.21 -5.85
N ALA A 9 -2.89 2.00 -6.75
CA ALA A 9 -2.78 0.99 -7.77
C ALA A 9 -3.48 1.42 -9.07
N PRO A 10 -3.16 0.78 -10.21
CA PRO A 10 -3.96 0.92 -11.40
C PRO A 10 -5.44 0.66 -11.11
N THR A 11 -6.31 1.55 -11.56
CA THR A 11 -7.75 1.38 -11.36
C THR A 11 -8.21 0.13 -12.11
N GLY A 12 -8.88 -0.78 -11.40
CA GLY A 12 -9.48 -1.96 -12.03
C GLY A 12 -8.50 -3.06 -12.40
N SER A 13 -7.22 -2.96 -12.01
CA SER A 13 -6.28 -4.07 -12.17
C SER A 13 -5.18 -4.02 -11.11
N GLY A 14 -4.89 -5.16 -10.50
CA GLY A 14 -3.75 -5.29 -9.60
C GLY A 14 -3.86 -6.52 -8.72
N VAL A 15 -2.72 -6.99 -8.21
CA VAL A 15 -2.65 -8.09 -7.25
C VAL A 15 -1.76 -7.64 -6.10
N PHE A 16 -2.33 -7.64 -4.90
CA PHE A 16 -1.70 -7.13 -3.68
C PHE A 16 -1.68 -8.21 -2.61
N TYR A 17 -0.72 -8.13 -1.70
CA TYR A 17 -0.62 -9.05 -0.58
C TYR A 17 -0.70 -8.22 0.71
N PHE A 18 -1.69 -8.53 1.54
CA PHE A 18 -1.98 -7.80 2.76
C PHE A 18 -1.96 -8.73 3.97
N PRO A 19 -1.00 -8.56 4.90
CA PRO A 19 -1.06 -9.16 6.22
C PRO A 19 -2.27 -8.64 7.00
N GLY A 20 -3.02 -9.52 7.65
CA GLY A 20 -4.19 -9.17 8.44
C GLY A 20 -5.30 -8.49 7.65
N PHE A 21 -5.40 -8.73 6.34
CA PHE A 21 -6.41 -8.08 5.50
C PHE A 21 -7.83 -8.34 6.01
N VAL A 22 -8.62 -7.27 6.16
CA VAL A 22 -10.03 -7.35 6.51
C VAL A 22 -10.91 -7.02 5.31
N LYS A 23 -10.68 -5.84 4.70
CA LYS A 23 -11.46 -5.33 3.56
C LYS A 23 -10.76 -4.16 2.89
N ILE A 24 -11.25 -3.78 1.71
CA ILE A 24 -11.07 -2.43 1.17
C ILE A 24 -12.33 -1.63 1.53
N ASP A 25 -12.18 -0.54 2.28
CA ASP A 25 -13.27 0.30 2.77
C ASP A 25 -13.69 1.38 1.78
N ALA A 26 -12.72 1.94 1.05
CA ALA A 26 -12.99 2.95 0.03
C ALA A 26 -12.04 2.85 -1.15
N MET A 27 -12.52 3.34 -2.30
CA MET A 27 -11.74 3.55 -3.51
C MET A 27 -11.99 4.98 -4.00
N ARG A 28 -10.92 5.68 -4.38
CA ARG A 28 -10.99 7.03 -4.94
C ARG A 28 -10.13 7.09 -6.19
N GLY A 29 -10.73 7.46 -7.32
CA GLY A 29 -9.98 7.70 -8.54
C GLY A 29 -9.02 8.88 -8.35
N THR A 30 -7.76 8.70 -8.72
CA THR A 30 -6.72 9.72 -8.65
C THR A 30 -6.04 9.87 -10.01
N GLY A 31 -5.73 11.10 -10.40
CA GLY A 31 -5.11 11.38 -11.70
C GLY A 31 -6.11 11.56 -12.85
N GLN A 32 -5.59 12.04 -13.98
CA GLN A 32 -6.37 12.33 -15.18
C GLN A 32 -6.80 11.01 -15.84
N TRP A 33 -8.07 10.90 -16.26
CA TRP A 33 -8.65 9.73 -16.93
C TRP A 33 -8.87 8.47 -16.07
N GLY A 34 -8.62 8.55 -14.76
CA GLY A 34 -8.98 7.51 -13.79
C GLY A 34 -8.16 6.21 -13.91
N HIS A 35 -6.96 6.27 -14.50
CA HIS A 35 -6.06 5.11 -14.61
C HIS A 35 -5.52 4.61 -13.27
N VAL A 36 -5.58 5.43 -12.22
CA VAL A 36 -4.98 5.15 -10.93
C VAL A 36 -6.03 5.41 -9.85
N SER A 37 -6.09 4.56 -8.83
CA SER A 37 -6.98 4.74 -7.69
C SER A 37 -6.21 4.58 -6.39
N GLU A 38 -6.66 5.34 -5.40
CA GLU A 38 -6.30 5.16 -4.00
C GLU A 38 -7.32 4.23 -3.35
N TYR A 39 -6.84 3.22 -2.63
CA TYR A 39 -7.65 2.22 -1.94
C TYR A 39 -7.36 2.29 -0.44
N ASP A 40 -8.40 2.55 0.35
CA ASP A 40 -8.32 2.54 1.81
C ASP A 40 -8.52 1.10 2.29
N VAL A 41 -7.41 0.41 2.58
CA VAL A 41 -7.35 -1.00 3.00
C VAL A 41 -7.40 -1.09 4.52
N VAL A 42 -8.33 -1.86 5.05
CA VAL A 42 -8.41 -2.15 6.48
C VAL A 42 -7.67 -3.44 6.78
N ILE A 43 -6.74 -3.37 7.73
CA ILE A 43 -6.00 -4.49 8.28
C ILE A 43 -6.31 -4.67 9.76
N ASP A 44 -6.29 -5.89 10.26
CA ASP A 44 -6.30 -6.22 11.69
C ASP A 44 -4.87 -6.48 12.16
N ASP A 45 -4.38 -5.62 13.05
CA ASP A 45 -3.03 -5.73 13.59
C ASP A 45 -2.81 -6.92 14.52
N GLN A 46 -3.87 -7.69 14.83
CA GLN A 46 -3.80 -8.95 15.56
C GLN A 46 -3.71 -10.19 14.67
N ALA A 47 -3.91 -10.06 13.36
CA ALA A 47 -3.93 -11.18 12.40
C ALA A 47 -2.84 -11.04 11.32
N LEU A 48 -1.71 -10.41 11.66
CA LEU A 48 -0.67 -10.05 10.70
C LEU A 48 0.18 -11.26 10.24
N ASP A 49 -0.01 -12.42 10.84
CA ASP A 49 0.55 -13.70 10.39
C ASP A 49 -0.22 -14.29 9.19
N GLU A 50 -1.50 -13.93 9.01
CA GLU A 50 -2.32 -14.34 7.88
C GLU A 50 -2.15 -13.36 6.69
N VAL A 51 -1.69 -13.84 5.54
CA VAL A 51 -1.54 -13.02 4.33
C VAL A 51 -2.62 -13.36 3.32
N SER A 52 -3.38 -12.34 2.92
CA SER A 52 -4.34 -12.44 1.83
C SER A 52 -3.79 -11.86 0.54
N VAL A 53 -4.02 -12.56 -0.57
CA VAL A 53 -3.92 -12.01 -1.92
C VAL A 53 -5.23 -11.33 -2.24
N VAL A 54 -5.13 -10.04 -2.59
CA VAL A 54 -6.24 -9.21 -2.99
C VAL A 54 -6.07 -8.84 -4.45
N SER A 55 -6.94 -9.38 -5.30
CA SER A 55 -6.92 -9.11 -6.74
C SER A 55 -7.99 -8.09 -7.07
N ILE A 56 -7.60 -6.96 -7.66
CA ILE A 56 -8.49 -5.90 -8.12
C ILE A 56 -8.80 -6.13 -9.60
N GLY A 57 -10.08 -6.06 -9.95
CA GLY A 57 -10.57 -6.20 -11.32
C GLY A 57 -11.59 -5.13 -11.67
N SER A 58 -11.86 -4.97 -12.97
CA SER A 58 -12.97 -4.17 -13.47
C SER A 58 -13.84 -4.96 -14.44
N THR A 59 -15.10 -4.57 -14.54
CA THR A 59 -16.06 -5.13 -15.50
C THR A 59 -17.11 -4.10 -15.86
N ASP A 60 -17.69 -4.22 -17.05
CA ASP A 60 -18.81 -3.40 -17.50
C ASP A 60 -20.12 -3.77 -16.78
N ASN A 61 -20.19 -5.00 -16.25
CA ASN A 61 -21.36 -5.51 -15.55
C ASN A 61 -21.24 -5.30 -14.04
N ARG A 62 -22.38 -5.24 -13.34
CA ARG A 62 -22.35 -5.08 -11.88
C ARG A 62 -21.70 -6.31 -11.22
N PRO A 63 -20.72 -6.13 -10.31
CA PRO A 63 -20.10 -7.23 -9.58
C PRO A 63 -21.17 -7.94 -8.73
N GLY A 64 -21.24 -9.26 -8.84
CA GLY A 64 -22.28 -10.11 -8.26
C GLY A 64 -23.25 -10.71 -9.28
N ASP A 65 -23.47 -10.05 -10.44
CA ASP A 65 -24.36 -10.59 -11.48
C ASP A 65 -23.69 -11.70 -12.32
N GLN A 66 -22.35 -11.71 -12.39
CA GLN A 66 -21.58 -12.67 -13.20
C GLN A 66 -20.51 -13.47 -12.44
N TYR A 67 -20.04 -12.98 -11.28
CA TYR A 67 -18.91 -13.57 -10.57
C TYR A 67 -19.16 -13.60 -9.06
N PRO A 68 -19.67 -14.72 -8.52
CA PRO A 68 -19.81 -14.93 -7.08
C PRO A 68 -18.44 -14.81 -6.40
N GLY A 69 -18.36 -14.02 -5.31
CA GLY A 69 -17.12 -13.77 -4.57
C GLY A 69 -16.43 -12.44 -4.89
N ASN A 70 -16.88 -11.72 -5.94
CA ASN A 70 -16.35 -10.39 -6.24
C ASN A 70 -17.03 -9.33 -5.36
N ILE A 71 -16.24 -8.63 -4.55
CA ILE A 71 -16.72 -7.55 -3.68
C ILE A 71 -16.62 -6.23 -4.42
N SER A 72 -17.75 -5.56 -4.63
CA SER A 72 -17.83 -4.30 -5.36
C SER A 72 -17.21 -3.13 -4.60
N LEU A 73 -16.35 -2.36 -5.27
CA LEU A 73 -15.82 -1.07 -4.82
C LEU A 73 -16.56 0.13 -5.42
N GLY A 74 -17.62 -0.13 -6.20
CA GLY A 74 -18.41 0.90 -6.86
C GLY A 74 -17.96 1.12 -8.31
N ARG A 75 -18.35 2.27 -8.86
CA ARG A 75 -18.01 2.65 -10.24
C ARG A 75 -16.87 3.66 -10.26
N ALA A 76 -15.95 3.49 -11.20
CA ALA A 76 -14.89 4.45 -11.50
C ALA A 76 -14.83 4.70 -13.01
N ILE A 77 -14.23 5.83 -13.40
CA ILE A 77 -13.86 6.06 -14.80
C ILE A 77 -12.56 5.33 -15.08
N LEU A 78 -12.57 4.42 -16.06
CA LEU A 78 -11.40 3.71 -16.54
C LEU A 78 -11.34 3.89 -18.07
N PHE A 79 -10.23 4.42 -18.59
CA PHE A 79 -10.08 4.75 -20.02
C PHE A 79 -11.20 5.65 -20.56
N GLY A 80 -11.77 6.54 -19.73
CA GLY A 80 -12.88 7.41 -20.11
C GLY A 80 -14.27 6.77 -20.04
N TYR A 81 -14.38 5.50 -19.67
CA TYR A 81 -15.65 4.78 -19.55
C TYR A 81 -15.95 4.42 -18.09
N PRO A 82 -17.22 4.47 -17.67
CA PRO A 82 -17.58 4.12 -16.31
C PRO A 82 -17.67 2.60 -16.13
N MET A 83 -16.69 2.02 -15.44
CA MET A 83 -16.61 0.58 -15.15
C MET A 83 -16.89 0.31 -13.67
N TYR A 84 -17.39 -0.89 -13.36
CA TYR A 84 -17.44 -1.37 -11.98
C TYR A 84 -16.09 -1.93 -11.58
N VAL A 85 -15.58 -1.47 -10.44
CA VAL A 85 -14.36 -2.01 -9.84
C VAL A 85 -14.76 -2.95 -8.72
N HIS A 86 -14.03 -4.06 -8.60
CA HIS A 86 -14.23 -5.06 -7.57
C HIS A 86 -12.90 -5.61 -7.09
N TYR A 87 -12.93 -6.36 -5.99
CA TYR A 87 -11.81 -7.18 -5.58
C TYR A 87 -12.25 -8.59 -5.20
N THR A 88 -11.31 -9.53 -5.28
CA THR A 88 -11.41 -10.87 -4.70
C THR A 88 -10.29 -11.06 -3.68
N VAL A 89 -10.48 -12.03 -2.78
CA VAL A 89 -9.55 -12.34 -1.70
C VAL A 89 -9.31 -13.84 -1.69
N GLU A 90 -8.05 -14.24 -1.65
CA GLU A 90 -7.64 -15.64 -1.49
C GLU A 90 -6.41 -15.72 -0.56
N PRO A 91 -6.18 -16.84 0.14
CA PRO A 91 -4.97 -17.02 0.92
C PRO A 91 -3.72 -16.94 0.03
N ALA A 92 -2.64 -16.32 0.52
CA ALA A 92 -1.43 -16.19 -0.28
C ALA A 92 -0.81 -17.56 -0.63
N PRO A 93 -0.51 -17.84 -1.91
CA PRO A 93 0.17 -19.07 -2.30
C PRO A 93 1.62 -19.10 -1.80
N SER A 94 2.10 -20.28 -1.42
CA SER A 94 3.38 -20.51 -0.73
C SER A 94 4.66 -20.33 -1.59
N TRP A 95 4.61 -19.58 -2.69
CA TRP A 95 5.77 -19.37 -3.56
C TRP A 95 6.66 -18.22 -3.07
N ASN A 96 7.92 -18.52 -2.74
CA ASN A 96 8.91 -17.58 -2.21
C ASN A 96 9.50 -16.68 -3.31
N VAL A 97 8.72 -15.75 -3.84
CA VAL A 97 9.20 -14.74 -4.80
C VAL A 97 9.04 -13.34 -4.21
N GLU A 98 10.08 -12.50 -4.32
CA GLU A 98 10.02 -11.09 -3.96
C GLU A 98 8.96 -10.35 -4.79
N LYS A 99 8.23 -9.45 -4.12
CA LYS A 99 7.15 -8.63 -4.68
C LYS A 99 7.41 -7.17 -4.33
N THR A 100 6.77 -6.28 -5.09
CA THR A 100 6.82 -4.83 -4.85
C THR A 100 5.41 -4.32 -4.55
N MET A 101 5.29 -3.48 -3.54
CA MET A 101 4.08 -2.71 -3.25
C MET A 101 4.42 -1.22 -3.15
N VAL A 102 3.45 -0.35 -3.43
CA VAL A 102 3.60 1.10 -3.22
C VAL A 102 2.68 1.51 -2.08
N ILE A 103 3.27 2.09 -1.04
CA ILE A 103 2.56 2.62 0.11
C ILE A 103 2.54 4.13 -0.03
N THR A 104 1.36 4.73 0.07
CA THR A 104 1.22 6.18 -0.01
C THR A 104 0.75 6.72 1.32
N GLY A 105 1.39 7.80 1.77
CA GLY A 105 1.00 8.46 2.99
C GLY A 105 1.47 9.90 3.03
N GLN A 106 1.20 10.52 4.17
CA GLN A 106 1.62 11.89 4.44
C GLN A 106 3.13 11.93 4.60
N SER A 107 3.76 12.98 4.12
CA SER A 107 5.21 13.05 3.99
C SER A 107 5.93 13.21 5.33
N TRP A 108 5.24 13.69 6.37
CA TRP A 108 5.81 13.78 7.70
C TRP A 108 5.95 12.40 8.37
N GLU A 109 5.03 11.47 8.10
CA GLU A 109 5.08 10.11 8.63
C GLU A 109 4.21 9.15 7.80
N ILE A 110 4.81 8.03 7.40
CA ILE A 110 4.13 6.86 6.82
C ILE A 110 4.45 5.67 7.70
N LEU A 111 3.43 5.04 8.27
CA LEU A 111 3.56 3.84 9.07
C LEU A 111 2.91 2.67 8.34
N ALA A 112 3.66 1.58 8.16
CA ALA A 112 3.20 0.38 7.49
C ALA A 112 3.66 -0.88 8.22
N TYR A 113 2.83 -1.93 8.15
CA TYR A 113 3.21 -3.28 8.57
C TYR A 113 3.41 -4.13 7.33
N VAL A 114 4.62 -4.66 7.15
CA VAL A 114 5.03 -5.37 5.94
C VAL A 114 5.61 -6.70 6.35
N LYS A 115 4.90 -7.78 6.03
CA LYS A 115 5.39 -9.15 6.22
C LYS A 115 6.45 -9.47 5.17
N GLY A 116 7.57 -9.99 5.60
CA GLY A 116 8.76 -10.26 4.81
C GLY A 116 9.35 -9.03 4.17
N PHE A 117 9.35 -7.91 4.87
CA PHE A 117 10.01 -6.71 4.38
C PHE A 117 11.47 -7.01 3.99
N VAL A 118 11.88 -6.53 2.82
CA VAL A 118 13.25 -6.66 2.32
C VAL A 118 13.93 -5.31 2.28
N ALA A 119 13.28 -4.31 1.66
CA ALA A 119 13.82 -2.96 1.53
C ALA A 119 12.76 -1.96 1.09
N ILE A 120 13.06 -0.68 1.26
CA ILE A 120 12.46 0.39 0.46
C ILE A 120 13.39 0.64 -0.73
N ASP A 121 12.91 0.40 -1.94
CA ASP A 121 13.70 0.58 -3.17
C ASP A 121 13.61 2.03 -3.69
N GLY A 122 12.64 2.83 -3.23
CA GLY A 122 12.52 4.23 -3.64
C GLY A 122 11.44 5.01 -2.91
N ILE A 123 11.60 6.33 -2.94
CA ILE A 123 10.62 7.29 -2.45
C ILE A 123 10.44 8.40 -3.49
N GLN A 124 9.20 8.81 -3.74
CA GLN A 124 8.90 9.89 -4.67
C GLN A 124 7.74 10.75 -4.16
N ARG A 125 7.79 12.04 -4.48
CA ARG A 125 6.67 12.95 -4.21
C ARG A 125 5.50 12.63 -5.13
N ARG A 126 4.31 12.57 -4.55
CA ARG A 126 3.05 12.54 -5.29
C ARG A 126 2.62 13.97 -5.64
N GLY A 127 2.05 14.16 -6.83
CA GLY A 127 1.77 15.48 -7.42
C GLY A 127 0.87 16.40 -6.58
N ASP A 128 0.13 15.85 -5.63
CA ASP A 128 -0.75 16.50 -4.65
C ASP A 128 -0.08 16.68 -3.28
N TRP A 129 -0.49 17.74 -2.57
CA TRP A 129 0.21 18.32 -1.41
C TRP A 129 0.62 17.29 -0.34
N ASP A 130 1.89 17.35 0.06
CA ASP A 130 2.50 16.62 1.18
C ASP A 130 2.36 15.09 1.18
N ARG A 131 2.18 14.46 0.01
CA ARG A 131 2.11 13.00 -0.09
C ARG A 131 3.34 12.38 -0.73
N LEU A 132 3.74 11.21 -0.23
CA LEU A 132 4.86 10.42 -0.76
C LEU A 132 4.39 9.03 -1.12
N ASP A 133 4.95 8.51 -2.21
CA ASP A 133 4.88 7.11 -2.57
C ASP A 133 6.18 6.43 -2.14
N VAL A 134 6.06 5.34 -1.40
CA VAL A 134 7.15 4.51 -0.91
C VAL A 134 7.09 3.16 -1.61
N VAL A 135 8.12 2.84 -2.38
CA VAL A 135 8.23 1.58 -3.11
C VAL A 135 8.89 0.55 -2.20
N VAL A 136 8.11 -0.42 -1.73
CA VAL A 136 8.53 -1.44 -0.77
C VAL A 136 8.68 -2.78 -1.48
N ARG A 137 9.82 -3.44 -1.27
CA ARG A 137 10.08 -4.82 -1.69
C ARG A 137 9.94 -5.77 -0.49
N TYR A 138 9.27 -6.89 -0.72
CA TYR A 138 8.92 -7.84 0.34
C TYR A 138 8.78 -9.27 -0.18
N ARG A 139 8.78 -10.25 0.73
CA ARG A 139 8.61 -11.69 0.50
C ARG A 139 7.35 -12.17 1.24
N PRO A 140 6.24 -12.43 0.54
CA PRO A 140 4.95 -12.72 1.19
C PRO A 140 4.94 -13.87 2.21
N ASN A 141 5.84 -14.85 2.07
CA ASN A 141 5.88 -16.05 2.92
C ASN A 141 6.94 -16.00 4.02
N ASP A 142 7.75 -14.95 4.06
CA ASP A 142 8.70 -14.78 5.15
C ASP A 142 7.90 -14.56 6.45
N PRO A 143 8.18 -15.30 7.54
CA PRO A 143 7.41 -15.17 8.77
C PRO A 143 7.62 -13.83 9.48
N GLU A 144 8.71 -13.11 9.20
CA GLU A 144 9.02 -11.87 9.89
C GLU A 144 8.06 -10.76 9.47
N LEU A 145 7.50 -10.07 10.46
CA LEU A 145 6.64 -8.93 10.26
C LEU A 145 7.39 -7.68 10.69
N HIS A 146 7.44 -6.69 9.80
CA HIS A 146 8.18 -5.47 10.04
C HIS A 146 7.23 -4.28 10.14
N LYS A 147 7.46 -3.45 11.14
CA LYS A 147 6.85 -2.13 11.25
C LYS A 147 7.82 -1.13 10.64
N ILE A 148 7.43 -0.61 9.49
CA ILE A 148 8.19 0.37 8.72
C ILE A 148 7.63 1.76 9.01
N THR A 149 8.48 2.66 9.50
CA THR A 149 8.14 4.07 9.67
C THR A 149 9.01 4.90 8.76
N VAL A 150 8.42 5.47 7.72
CA VAL A 150 9.07 6.44 6.84
C VAL A 150 8.76 7.83 7.37
N SER A 151 9.78 8.66 7.54
CA SER A 151 9.65 10.03 8.03
C SER A 151 10.50 10.97 7.20
N THR A 152 10.13 12.25 7.21
CA THR A 152 10.95 13.30 6.58
C THR A 152 11.30 14.38 7.59
N THR A 153 12.54 14.85 7.53
CA THR A 153 13.04 15.91 8.41
C THR A 153 13.53 17.10 7.60
N ALA A 154 13.35 18.30 8.15
CA ALA A 154 13.85 19.56 7.62
C ALA A 154 13.93 20.58 8.77
N PRO A 155 14.82 21.59 8.68
CA PRO A 155 15.80 21.82 7.61
C PRO A 155 17.05 20.93 7.74
N ASP A 156 17.26 20.31 8.90
CA ASP A 156 18.47 19.54 9.19
C ASP A 156 18.30 18.05 8.85
N ARG A 157 19.38 17.46 8.34
CA ARG A 157 19.47 16.02 8.14
C ARG A 157 19.71 15.35 9.50
N ASP A 158 18.63 15.06 10.20
CA ASP A 158 18.67 14.16 11.34
C ASP A 158 18.56 12.70 10.83
N LEU A 159 19.47 11.82 11.26
CA LEU A 159 19.46 10.39 10.92
C LEU A 159 19.78 9.56 12.17
N PRO A 160 18.75 9.08 12.90
CA PRO A 160 18.88 8.19 14.04
C PRO A 160 19.73 6.96 13.72
N ALA A 161 20.36 6.40 14.74
CA ALA A 161 21.28 5.27 14.59
C ALA A 161 20.64 4.01 13.95
N ASN A 162 19.32 3.88 14.02
CA ASN A 162 18.54 2.77 13.44
C ASN A 162 17.75 3.18 12.18
N ALA A 163 18.01 4.36 11.63
CA ALA A 163 17.34 4.85 10.43
C ALA A 163 18.20 4.64 9.19
N ILE A 164 17.57 4.22 8.10
CA ILE A 164 18.18 4.11 6.78
C ILE A 164 17.80 5.35 5.97
N ASP A 165 18.80 5.98 5.38
CA ASP A 165 18.64 7.15 4.53
C ASP A 165 17.98 6.79 3.20
N LEU A 166 16.91 7.48 2.84
CA LEU A 166 16.21 7.36 1.56
C LEU A 166 16.54 8.52 0.61
N GLY A 167 17.39 9.46 1.04
CA GLY A 167 17.83 10.60 0.27
C GLY A 167 16.95 11.83 0.46
N VAL A 168 16.96 12.71 -0.54
CA VAL A 168 16.28 14.02 -0.47
C VAL A 168 15.05 14.01 -1.35
N ILE A 169 13.93 14.44 -0.78
CA ILE A 169 12.70 14.73 -1.51
C ILE A 169 12.43 16.24 -1.50
N TRP A 170 11.74 16.74 -2.52
CA TRP A 170 11.35 18.15 -2.63
C TRP A 170 9.87 18.32 -2.33
N GLN A 171 9.55 18.99 -1.23
CA GLN A 171 8.18 19.23 -0.76
C GLN A 171 7.96 20.70 -0.45
N ASN A 172 6.92 21.30 -1.02
CA ASN A 172 6.62 22.73 -0.89
C ASN A 172 7.85 23.61 -1.15
N ASP A 173 8.59 23.27 -2.21
CA ASP A 173 9.85 23.90 -2.63
C ASP A 173 10.97 23.88 -1.57
N MET A 174 10.82 23.04 -0.55
CA MET A 174 11.85 22.77 0.46
C MET A 174 12.41 21.36 0.30
N ALA A 175 13.73 21.25 0.39
CA ALA A 175 14.39 19.96 0.53
C ALA A 175 14.04 19.35 1.89
N ARG A 176 13.63 18.08 1.90
CA ARG A 176 13.46 17.27 3.11
C ARG A 176 14.25 15.98 2.99
N TYR A 177 14.85 15.56 4.09
CA TYR A 177 15.61 14.33 4.17
C TYR A 177 14.68 13.20 4.57
N ALA A 178 14.47 12.25 3.66
CA ALA A 178 13.65 11.09 3.90
C ALA A 178 14.48 9.97 4.53
N ARG A 179 13.89 9.27 5.48
CA ARG A 179 14.50 8.12 6.15
C ARG A 179 13.43 7.12 6.52
N TYR A 180 13.83 5.87 6.76
CA TYR A 180 12.95 4.90 7.40
C TYR A 180 13.62 4.19 8.57
N THR A 181 12.82 3.81 9.54
CA THR A 181 13.19 2.82 10.56
C THR A 181 12.45 1.53 10.30
N ASP A 182 13.09 0.42 10.61
CA ASP A 182 12.57 -0.93 10.52
C ASP A 182 12.63 -1.58 11.91
N GLU A 183 11.49 -2.07 12.37
CA GLU A 183 11.34 -2.79 13.63
C GLU A 183 10.63 -4.13 13.35
N ILE A 184 11.32 -5.25 13.63
CA ILE A 184 10.67 -6.56 13.60
C ILE A 184 9.68 -6.62 14.77
N VAL A 185 8.40 -6.76 14.43
CA VAL A 185 7.29 -6.91 15.36
C VAL A 185 6.83 -8.37 15.29
N THR A 186 7.50 -9.24 16.06
CA THR A 186 7.14 -10.66 16.11
C THR A 186 5.67 -10.80 16.54
N PRO A 187 4.82 -11.56 15.82
CA PRO A 187 3.51 -11.90 16.32
C PRO A 187 3.70 -12.61 17.67
N THR A 188 3.09 -12.08 18.72
CA THR A 188 3.08 -12.78 20.01
C THR A 188 2.14 -13.99 19.84
N PRO A 189 2.57 -15.22 20.14
CA PRO A 189 1.73 -16.41 20.01
C PRO A 189 0.51 -16.38 20.93
#